data_AF-A0A970WQG1-F1
#
_entry.id   AF-A0A970WQG1-F1
#
_cell.length_a   1.000
_cell.length_b   1.000
_cell.length_c   1.000
_cell.angle_alpha   90.00
_cell.angle_beta   90.00
_cell.angle_gamma   90.00
#
_symmetry.space_group_name_H-M   'P 1'
#
loop_
_entity.id
_entity.type
_entity.pdbx_description
1 polymer ?
#
loop_
_entity_poly.entity_id
_entity_poly.type
_entity_poly.pdbx_seq_one_letter_code
_entity_poly.pdbx_strand_id
1 'polypeptide(L)'
;MRGALSAEPIDVNGRFQSKTPGGFPDGWVMDEWGGYKPFPDVKTIPGAYGGNTGWSITNVLGDGGVAIQTRAKLPTRSGSVGRLSFLAKGKGLAWATFCRWGEKGDWNGVVVSSPFTLSDTWQPHVLTIPIDNGHACETHAVSLAIGGKMGAEIQVCSLTLDIRPSRIVDDTRMPKSWTIFGPVDKAPKPSREQLQSISETFGGAKAQTVPLISNTLELAPLAGSGPSQCLWVFGRIEAEYDCEMTVGAGAGGAMQYYLNGEPVFDTPAPSNAQSLVEIDNYVKNVRLQKETNVIAVRIVADRAGSVLKLAGPLDLRGAVRKLRFSKRTFEEDFDGSSVRCSGNPLLIKGNPTPGLLSVTGQGLFKTDAKLAITCPNNIEPLPDKSDAISFAAAGVRIQNSAREPSQRRNAAFEIVASEMTCRICSRSNSAFLTLSVLENDNRREMLEIPANSPTGAIPAKRP
;
A
#
# COMPACT_ATOMS: atom_id res chain seq x y z
N MET A 1 -1.19 16.11 13.49
CA MET A 1 -1.90 16.62 12.30
C MET A 1 -1.56 15.76 11.09
N ARG A 2 -2.53 15.08 10.49
CA ARG A 2 -2.48 14.54 9.11
C ARG A 2 -3.92 14.51 8.60
N GLY A 3 -4.31 15.49 7.81
CA GLY A 3 -5.55 15.40 7.05
C GLY A 3 -5.41 14.25 6.05
N ALA A 4 -6.30 13.27 6.13
CA ALA A 4 -6.49 12.33 5.02
C ALA A 4 -7.07 13.15 3.86
N LEU A 5 -6.20 13.64 2.99
CA LEU A 5 -6.61 14.14 1.69
C LEU A 5 -7.19 12.94 0.95
N SER A 6 -8.51 12.94 0.72
CA SER A 6 -9.13 12.08 -0.28
C SER A 6 -8.45 12.42 -1.61
N ALA A 7 -7.57 11.54 -2.10
CA ALA A 7 -7.05 11.71 -3.45
C ALA A 7 -8.23 11.52 -4.42
N GLU A 8 -8.61 12.57 -5.14
CA GLU A 8 -9.45 12.40 -6.31
C GLU A 8 -8.68 11.55 -7.33
N PRO A 9 -9.35 10.67 -8.09
CA PRO A 9 -8.70 9.93 -9.15
C PRO A 9 -7.93 10.87 -10.09
N ILE A 10 -6.71 10.51 -10.41
CA ILE A 10 -5.86 11.26 -11.31
C ILE A 10 -6.44 11.12 -12.72
N ASP A 11 -6.79 12.24 -13.35
CA ASP A 11 -7.26 12.22 -14.73
C ASP A 11 -6.11 11.97 -15.70
N VAL A 12 -6.08 10.75 -16.22
CA VAL A 12 -5.13 10.30 -17.26
C VAL A 12 -5.81 10.15 -18.62
N ASN A 13 -6.96 10.81 -18.84
CA ASN A 13 -7.86 10.54 -19.96
C ASN A 13 -8.19 9.04 -20.06
N GLY A 14 -8.59 8.44 -18.93
CA GLY A 14 -8.95 7.02 -18.87
C GLY A 14 -10.28 6.66 -19.55
N ARG A 15 -10.97 7.67 -20.10
CA ARG A 15 -12.09 7.52 -21.05
C ARG A 15 -11.64 7.56 -22.50
N PHE A 16 -10.33 7.67 -22.74
CA PHE A 16 -9.70 7.58 -24.06
C PHE A 16 -10.33 8.49 -25.10
N GLN A 17 -10.64 9.73 -24.72
CA GLN A 17 -11.11 10.74 -25.67
C GLN A 17 -10.00 11.08 -26.66
N SER A 18 -10.37 11.42 -27.88
CA SER A 18 -9.45 11.87 -28.93
C SER A 18 -10.08 13.04 -29.69
N LYS A 19 -9.28 14.05 -30.03
CA LYS A 19 -9.68 15.16 -30.91
C LYS A 19 -10.19 14.69 -32.27
N THR A 20 -9.65 13.59 -32.78
CA THR A 20 -10.07 12.98 -34.04
C THR A 20 -10.83 11.70 -33.74
N PRO A 21 -12.10 11.56 -34.15
CA PRO A 21 -12.84 10.31 -33.97
C PRO A 21 -12.07 9.11 -34.55
N GLY A 22 -11.85 8.07 -33.74
CA GLY A 22 -11.05 6.90 -34.14
C GLY A 22 -9.53 7.12 -34.13
N GLY A 23 -9.05 8.32 -33.76
CA GLY A 23 -7.64 8.64 -33.63
C GLY A 23 -6.99 8.08 -32.36
N PHE A 24 -5.73 8.45 -32.15
CA PHE A 24 -4.97 8.11 -30.94
C PHE A 24 -5.54 8.87 -29.71
N PRO A 25 -5.66 8.24 -28.53
CA PRO A 25 -6.20 8.92 -27.35
C PRO A 25 -5.32 10.10 -26.90
N ASP A 26 -5.95 11.24 -26.61
CA ASP A 26 -5.24 12.45 -26.16
C ASP A 26 -4.53 12.20 -24.83
N GLY A 27 -3.35 12.79 -24.64
CA GLY A 27 -2.58 12.63 -23.40
C GLY A 27 -1.85 11.28 -23.27
N TRP A 28 -1.96 10.40 -24.26
CA TRP A 28 -1.17 9.17 -24.38
C TRP A 28 -0.17 9.28 -25.54
N VAL A 29 0.91 8.50 -25.48
CA VAL A 29 1.95 8.43 -26.51
C VAL A 29 2.49 7.00 -26.63
N MET A 30 2.83 6.57 -27.84
CA MET A 30 3.57 5.33 -28.06
C MET A 30 4.93 5.41 -27.39
N ASP A 31 5.36 4.34 -26.71
CA ASP A 31 6.75 4.24 -26.27
C ASP A 31 7.64 3.97 -27.49
N GLU A 32 8.71 4.76 -27.65
CA GLU A 32 9.55 4.74 -28.84
C GLU A 32 10.69 3.70 -28.79
N TRP A 33 10.76 2.89 -27.72
CA TRP A 33 11.78 1.85 -27.60
C TRP A 33 11.76 0.89 -28.80
N GLY A 34 12.94 0.62 -29.36
CA GLY A 34 13.09 -0.13 -30.61
C GLY A 34 12.50 -1.54 -30.57
N GLY A 35 12.44 -2.18 -29.40
CA GLY A 35 11.85 -3.51 -29.21
C GLY A 35 10.33 -3.56 -29.42
N TYR A 36 9.65 -2.41 -29.47
CA TYR A 36 8.23 -2.32 -29.78
C TYR A 36 7.93 -2.10 -31.26
N LYS A 37 8.97 -2.06 -32.11
CA LYS A 37 8.79 -1.91 -33.57
C LYS A 37 8.66 -3.28 -34.24
N PRO A 38 7.84 -3.40 -35.31
CA PRO A 38 6.98 -2.35 -35.85
C PRO A 38 5.83 -2.02 -34.89
N PHE A 39 5.47 -0.73 -34.82
CA PHE A 39 4.45 -0.26 -33.90
C PHE A 39 3.08 -0.85 -34.26
N PRO A 40 2.23 -1.12 -33.25
CA PRO A 40 0.89 -1.63 -33.50
C PRO A 40 -0.05 -0.56 -34.04
N ASP A 41 -1.20 -1.04 -34.53
CA ASP A 41 -2.32 -0.19 -34.84
C ASP A 41 -3.04 0.23 -33.55
N VAL A 42 -3.27 1.53 -33.42
CA VAL A 42 -3.87 2.12 -32.23
C VAL A 42 -5.00 3.05 -32.61
N LYS A 43 -6.18 2.84 -32.02
CA LYS A 43 -7.36 3.68 -32.26
C LYS A 43 -8.31 3.75 -31.07
N THR A 44 -9.04 4.85 -30.98
CA THR A 44 -10.21 4.96 -30.10
C THR A 44 -11.44 4.27 -30.73
N ILE A 45 -12.30 3.69 -29.90
CA ILE A 45 -13.55 3.05 -30.30
C ILE A 45 -14.69 3.73 -29.52
N PRO A 46 -15.44 4.66 -30.12
CA PRO A 46 -16.60 5.26 -29.47
C PRO A 46 -17.65 4.20 -29.07
N GLY A 47 -18.23 4.32 -27.88
CA GLY A 47 -19.29 3.43 -27.41
C GLY A 47 -18.87 1.97 -27.16
N ALA A 48 -17.56 1.70 -27.01
CA ALA A 48 -17.01 0.36 -26.83
C ALA A 48 -17.60 -0.43 -25.66
N TYR A 49 -17.94 0.26 -24.55
CA TYR A 49 -18.63 -0.35 -23.41
C TYR A 49 -19.53 0.64 -22.69
N GLY A 50 -20.83 0.35 -22.62
CA GLY A 50 -21.79 1.16 -21.86
C GLY A 50 -21.83 2.63 -22.28
N GLY A 51 -21.57 2.93 -23.56
CA GLY A 51 -21.48 4.29 -24.10
C GLY A 51 -20.12 4.97 -23.92
N ASN A 52 -19.18 4.38 -23.17
CA ASN A 52 -17.83 4.92 -23.02
C ASN A 52 -16.96 4.59 -24.23
N THR A 53 -16.03 5.49 -24.54
CA THR A 53 -14.99 5.26 -25.54
C THR A 53 -13.94 4.29 -24.99
N GLY A 54 -13.66 3.26 -25.77
CA GLY A 54 -12.57 2.34 -25.51
C GLY A 54 -11.35 2.70 -26.35
N TRP A 55 -10.24 2.06 -26.02
CA TRP A 55 -8.98 2.17 -26.73
C TRP A 55 -8.55 0.79 -27.19
N SER A 56 -8.16 0.66 -28.47
CA SER A 56 -7.81 -0.60 -29.12
C SER A 56 -6.36 -0.58 -29.59
N ILE A 57 -5.66 -1.68 -29.32
CA ILE A 57 -4.29 -1.94 -29.74
C ILE A 57 -4.27 -3.31 -30.43
N THR A 58 -3.91 -3.34 -31.70
CA THR A 58 -3.89 -4.56 -32.53
C THR A 58 -2.63 -4.63 -33.35
N ASN A 59 -2.33 -5.79 -33.95
CA ASN A 59 -1.10 -5.98 -34.74
C ASN A 59 0.16 -5.68 -33.92
N VAL A 60 0.21 -6.21 -32.69
CA VAL A 60 1.40 -6.15 -31.83
C VAL A 60 2.43 -7.14 -32.35
N LEU A 61 3.33 -6.67 -33.22
CA LEU A 61 4.29 -7.49 -33.94
C LEU A 61 5.73 -7.35 -33.45
N GLY A 62 6.04 -6.32 -32.65
CA GLY A 62 7.37 -6.17 -32.06
C GLY A 62 7.71 -7.30 -31.10
N ASP A 63 8.96 -7.76 -31.11
CA ASP A 63 9.44 -8.86 -30.25
C ASP A 63 9.28 -8.55 -28.76
N GLY A 64 9.45 -7.28 -28.38
CA GLY A 64 9.20 -6.77 -27.03
C GLY A 64 7.71 -6.56 -26.71
N GLY A 65 6.84 -6.65 -27.72
CA GLY A 65 5.41 -6.35 -27.63
C GLY A 65 5.09 -4.90 -27.99
N VAL A 66 4.29 -4.24 -27.15
CA VAL A 66 3.96 -2.80 -27.22
C VAL A 66 3.91 -2.21 -25.82
N ALA A 67 4.30 -0.94 -25.70
CA ALA A 67 3.93 -0.08 -24.58
C ALA A 67 3.37 1.25 -25.09
N ILE A 68 2.26 1.70 -24.50
CA ILE A 68 1.73 3.05 -24.72
C ILE A 68 1.52 3.66 -23.34
N GLN A 69 2.01 4.88 -23.18
CA GLN A 69 2.12 5.53 -21.87
C GLN A 69 1.47 6.91 -21.84
N THR A 70 1.12 7.36 -20.64
CA THR A 70 0.67 8.74 -20.44
C THR A 70 1.80 9.71 -20.75
N ARG A 71 1.49 10.79 -21.48
CA ARG A 71 2.41 11.91 -21.70
C ARG A 71 2.73 12.66 -20.41
N ALA A 72 1.75 12.71 -19.51
CA ALA A 72 1.93 13.30 -18.20
C ALA A 72 2.92 12.48 -17.37
N LYS A 73 3.81 13.18 -16.66
CA LYS A 73 4.65 12.66 -15.58
C LYS A 73 3.97 13.03 -14.28
N LEU A 74 3.42 12.04 -13.59
CA LEU A 74 2.62 12.18 -12.38
C LEU A 74 3.57 12.24 -11.18
N PRO A 75 3.56 13.33 -10.38
CA PRO A 75 4.44 13.45 -9.21
C PRO A 75 4.19 12.32 -8.21
N THR A 76 5.26 11.64 -7.81
CA THR A 76 5.20 10.56 -6.82
C THR A 76 6.60 10.28 -6.27
N ARG A 77 6.68 9.47 -5.22
CA ARG A 77 7.96 9.02 -4.63
C ARG A 77 7.98 7.51 -4.46
N SER A 78 9.18 6.97 -4.31
CA SER A 78 9.37 5.59 -3.87
C SER A 78 8.58 5.28 -2.59
N GLY A 79 8.11 4.04 -2.48
CA GLY A 79 7.20 3.54 -1.46
C GLY A 79 5.73 3.75 -1.80
N SER A 80 5.39 4.70 -2.68
CA SER A 80 4.00 4.96 -3.09
C SER A 80 3.39 3.75 -3.80
N VAL A 81 2.06 3.70 -3.86
CA VAL A 81 1.35 2.60 -4.52
C VAL A 81 0.38 3.17 -5.53
N GLY A 82 0.58 2.82 -6.81
CA GLY A 82 -0.36 3.13 -7.87
C GLY A 82 -1.44 2.06 -7.96
N ARG A 83 -2.68 2.49 -8.12
CA ARG A 83 -3.83 1.62 -8.23
C ARG A 83 -4.64 1.95 -9.47
N LEU A 84 -4.88 0.92 -10.26
CA LEU A 84 -5.56 0.99 -11.56
C LEU A 84 -6.86 0.21 -11.47
N SER A 85 -7.95 0.77 -11.98
CA SER A 85 -9.17 0.00 -12.25
C SER A 85 -9.62 0.26 -13.67
N PHE A 86 -9.88 -0.79 -14.45
CA PHE A 86 -10.26 -0.66 -15.86
C PHE A 86 -10.96 -1.91 -16.37
N LEU A 87 -11.71 -1.78 -17.46
CA LEU A 87 -12.24 -2.90 -18.21
C LEU A 87 -11.26 -3.25 -19.34
N ALA A 88 -11.01 -4.54 -19.55
CA ALA A 88 -10.24 -5.01 -20.70
C ALA A 88 -10.89 -6.20 -21.38
N LYS A 89 -10.64 -6.34 -22.68
CA LYS A 89 -10.93 -7.54 -23.47
C LYS A 89 -9.93 -7.71 -24.61
N GLY A 90 -9.92 -8.88 -25.23
CA GLY A 90 -9.11 -9.21 -26.38
C GLY A 90 -8.45 -10.57 -26.26
N LYS A 91 -7.21 -10.70 -26.74
CA LYS A 91 -6.48 -11.97 -26.81
C LYS A 91 -5.04 -11.80 -26.34
N GLY A 92 -4.49 -12.85 -25.74
CA GLY A 92 -3.11 -12.91 -25.29
C GLY A 92 -2.90 -12.31 -23.90
N LEU A 93 -1.65 -11.90 -23.64
CA LEU A 93 -1.21 -11.38 -22.36
C LEU A 93 -0.96 -9.87 -22.44
N ALA A 94 -1.71 -9.12 -21.65
CA ALA A 94 -1.52 -7.69 -21.45
C ALA A 94 -0.85 -7.41 -20.11
N TRP A 95 -0.39 -6.17 -19.93
CA TRP A 95 0.26 -5.73 -18.71
C TRP A 95 0.06 -4.22 -18.50
N ALA A 96 0.18 -3.79 -17.25
CA ALA A 96 0.31 -2.39 -16.89
C ALA A 96 1.54 -2.17 -16.01
N THR A 97 2.18 -1.00 -16.12
CA THR A 97 3.32 -0.62 -15.27
C THR A 97 3.45 0.89 -15.13
N PHE A 98 4.42 1.33 -14.33
CA PHE A 98 4.87 2.70 -14.26
C PHE A 98 6.29 2.84 -14.81
N CYS A 99 6.45 3.79 -15.73
CA CYS A 99 7.74 4.32 -16.14
C CYS A 99 8.19 5.37 -15.11
N ARG A 100 9.39 5.24 -14.56
CA ARG A 100 9.92 6.13 -13.51
C ARG A 100 10.73 7.26 -14.12
N TRP A 101 10.67 8.42 -13.48
CA TRP A 101 11.39 9.62 -13.87
C TRP A 101 12.04 10.27 -12.65
N GLY A 102 13.26 10.76 -12.83
CA GLY A 102 13.97 11.59 -11.86
C GLY A 102 13.41 13.01 -11.78
N GLU A 103 13.93 13.81 -10.85
CA GLU A 103 13.49 15.20 -10.60
C GLU A 103 13.60 16.07 -11.86
N LYS A 104 14.65 15.88 -12.67
CA LYS A 104 14.90 16.64 -13.90
C LYS A 104 14.16 16.05 -15.10
N GLY A 105 13.31 15.04 -14.88
CA GLY A 105 12.57 14.35 -15.92
C GLY A 105 13.41 13.34 -16.71
N ASP A 106 14.60 13.02 -16.23
CA ASP A 106 15.46 11.95 -16.72
C ASP A 106 14.81 10.57 -16.55
N TRP A 107 15.05 9.68 -17.51
CA TRP A 107 14.53 8.31 -17.50
C TRP A 107 15.15 7.50 -16.37
N ASN A 108 14.32 6.83 -15.57
CA ASN A 108 14.76 6.06 -14.40
C ASN A 108 14.26 4.59 -14.45
N GLY A 109 14.04 4.06 -15.65
CA GLY A 109 13.61 2.68 -15.86
C GLY A 109 12.12 2.44 -15.57
N VAL A 110 11.72 1.17 -15.64
CA VAL A 110 10.33 0.73 -15.44
C VAL A 110 10.18 -0.05 -14.14
N VAL A 111 9.03 0.12 -13.49
CA VAL A 111 8.57 -0.79 -12.43
C VAL A 111 8.28 -2.16 -13.07
N VAL A 112 8.44 -3.24 -12.28
CA VAL A 112 8.04 -4.59 -12.70
C VAL A 112 6.57 -4.59 -13.12
N SER A 113 6.30 -4.97 -14.37
CA SER A 113 4.95 -4.92 -14.92
C SER A 113 4.01 -5.91 -14.22
N SER A 114 2.75 -5.50 -14.05
CA SER A 114 1.67 -6.34 -13.55
C SER A 114 0.90 -6.96 -14.73
N PRO A 115 1.09 -8.25 -15.02
CA PRO A 115 0.42 -8.91 -16.15
C PRO A 115 -1.04 -9.24 -15.83
N PHE A 116 -1.86 -9.32 -16.87
CA PHE A 116 -3.24 -9.83 -16.79
C PHE A 116 -3.64 -10.49 -18.12
N THR A 117 -4.40 -11.58 -18.00
CA THR A 117 -4.91 -12.34 -19.16
C THR A 117 -6.16 -11.67 -19.73
N LEU A 118 -6.25 -11.63 -21.05
CA LEU A 118 -7.41 -11.10 -21.76
C LEU A 118 -8.41 -12.22 -22.12
N SER A 119 -9.68 -11.87 -22.16
CA SER A 119 -10.77 -12.71 -22.70
C SER A 119 -11.51 -12.00 -23.83
N ASP A 120 -12.25 -12.75 -24.63
CA ASP A 120 -13.12 -12.24 -25.69
C ASP A 120 -14.24 -11.29 -25.20
N THR A 121 -14.59 -11.40 -23.91
CA THR A 121 -15.55 -10.54 -23.21
C THR A 121 -14.87 -9.50 -22.34
N TRP A 122 -15.56 -8.38 -22.08
CA TRP A 122 -15.09 -7.32 -21.18
C TRP A 122 -15.01 -7.81 -19.74
N GLN A 123 -13.82 -7.77 -19.15
CA GLN A 123 -13.56 -8.15 -17.77
C GLN A 123 -13.03 -6.96 -16.96
N PRO A 124 -13.51 -6.77 -15.72
CA PRO A 124 -12.96 -5.79 -14.81
C PRO A 124 -11.59 -6.24 -14.25
N HIS A 125 -10.62 -5.33 -14.26
CA HIS A 125 -9.32 -5.53 -13.64
C HIS A 125 -9.08 -4.44 -12.59
N VAL A 126 -8.48 -4.84 -11.46
CA VAL A 126 -7.95 -3.92 -10.45
C VAL A 126 -6.52 -4.34 -10.16
N LEU A 127 -5.57 -3.45 -10.44
CA LEU A 127 -4.14 -3.70 -10.26
C LEU A 127 -3.58 -2.75 -9.20
N THR A 128 -2.71 -3.27 -8.35
CA THR A 128 -2.00 -2.52 -7.30
C THR A 128 -0.51 -2.69 -7.55
N ILE A 129 0.17 -1.60 -7.91
CA ILE A 129 1.56 -1.62 -8.36
C ILE A 129 2.39 -0.76 -7.39
N PRO A 130 3.33 -1.34 -6.62
CA PRO A 130 4.24 -0.58 -5.78
C PRO A 130 5.21 0.22 -6.65
N ILE A 131 5.50 1.46 -6.25
CA ILE A 131 6.43 2.35 -6.92
C ILE A 131 7.70 2.42 -6.06
N ASP A 132 8.83 2.09 -6.64
CA ASP A 132 10.15 2.09 -6.03
C ASP A 132 11.07 3.14 -6.68
N ASN A 133 12.29 3.25 -6.18
CA ASN A 133 13.31 4.00 -6.89
C ASN A 133 13.81 3.21 -8.11
N GLY A 134 14.26 3.94 -9.13
CA GLY A 134 14.89 3.32 -10.28
C GLY A 134 16.37 3.03 -10.08
N HIS A 135 17.03 2.63 -11.15
CA HIS A 135 18.44 2.24 -11.13
C HIS A 135 19.40 3.43 -11.26
N ALA A 136 18.90 4.61 -11.65
CA ALA A 136 19.75 5.76 -11.97
C ALA A 136 19.64 6.88 -10.94
N CYS A 137 18.47 7.06 -10.34
CA CYS A 137 18.19 8.13 -9.39
C CYS A 137 16.96 7.84 -8.52
N GLU A 138 16.64 8.75 -7.62
CA GLU A 138 15.37 8.76 -6.88
C GLU A 138 14.17 8.97 -7.82
N THR A 139 13.07 8.24 -7.61
CA THR A 139 11.83 8.46 -8.37
C THR A 139 11.10 9.70 -7.86
N HIS A 140 10.89 10.67 -8.74
CA HIS A 140 10.11 11.90 -8.47
C HIS A 140 8.80 11.98 -9.25
N ALA A 141 8.69 11.22 -10.34
CA ALA A 141 7.46 11.13 -11.11
C ALA A 141 7.33 9.78 -11.82
N VAL A 142 6.11 9.44 -12.23
CA VAL A 142 5.83 8.25 -13.02
C VAL A 142 4.90 8.55 -14.20
N SER A 143 5.04 7.79 -15.29
CA SER A 143 4.03 7.72 -16.35
C SER A 143 3.38 6.33 -16.31
N LEU A 144 2.06 6.27 -16.40
CA LEU A 144 1.35 5.00 -16.51
C LEU A 144 1.54 4.44 -17.92
N ALA A 145 1.95 3.17 -18.03
CA ALA A 145 2.06 2.46 -19.28
C ALA A 145 1.14 1.23 -19.29
N ILE A 146 0.45 1.00 -20.41
CA ILE A 146 -0.32 -0.20 -20.69
C ILE A 146 0.20 -0.79 -22.00
N GLY A 147 0.33 -2.11 -22.02
CA GLY A 147 0.90 -2.81 -23.15
C GLY A 147 0.51 -4.27 -23.20
N GLY A 148 1.10 -4.99 -24.15
CA GLY A 148 0.95 -6.43 -24.25
C GLY A 148 2.12 -7.07 -24.97
N LYS A 149 2.19 -8.40 -24.87
CA LYS A 149 3.21 -9.19 -25.56
C LYS A 149 2.91 -9.28 -27.06
N MET A 150 3.90 -9.72 -27.84
CA MET A 150 3.72 -10.03 -29.26
C MET A 150 2.49 -10.92 -29.47
N GLY A 151 1.67 -10.58 -30.46
CA GLY A 151 0.41 -11.26 -30.78
C GLY A 151 -0.79 -10.85 -29.90
N ALA A 152 -0.62 -9.94 -28.94
CA ALA A 152 -1.75 -9.44 -28.16
C ALA A 152 -2.69 -8.58 -29.00
N GLU A 153 -4.00 -8.72 -28.75
CA GLU A 153 -5.04 -7.81 -29.21
C GLU A 153 -5.70 -7.25 -27.95
N ILE A 154 -5.65 -5.95 -27.73
CA ILE A 154 -6.04 -5.35 -26.45
C ILE A 154 -7.10 -4.30 -26.70
N GLN A 155 -8.19 -4.36 -25.94
CA GLN A 155 -9.11 -3.24 -25.80
C GLN A 155 -9.24 -2.88 -24.33
N VAL A 156 -9.14 -1.58 -24.00
CA VAL A 156 -9.24 -1.05 -22.64
C VAL A 156 -10.32 0.02 -22.60
N CYS A 157 -11.09 0.09 -21.51
CA CYS A 157 -12.13 1.10 -21.31
C CYS A 157 -12.25 1.49 -19.84
N SER A 158 -12.70 2.70 -19.56
CA SER A 158 -13.06 3.17 -18.22
C SER A 158 -11.92 3.05 -17.20
N LEU A 159 -10.72 3.49 -17.57
CA LEU A 159 -9.55 3.47 -16.71
C LEU A 159 -9.62 4.56 -15.64
N THR A 160 -9.36 4.18 -14.40
CA THR A 160 -9.13 5.08 -13.27
C THR A 160 -7.73 4.82 -12.70
N LEU A 161 -7.08 5.90 -12.24
CA LEU A 161 -5.79 5.85 -11.58
C LEU A 161 -5.86 6.59 -10.24
N ASP A 162 -5.38 5.95 -9.19
CA ASP A 162 -5.10 6.55 -7.89
C ASP A 162 -3.62 6.29 -7.56
N ILE A 163 -2.89 7.29 -7.07
CA ILE A 163 -1.53 7.10 -6.55
C ILE A 163 -1.55 7.49 -5.08
N ARG A 164 -1.37 6.48 -4.22
CA ARG A 164 -1.35 6.68 -2.78
C ARG A 164 0.08 7.00 -2.34
N PRO A 165 0.35 8.22 -1.83
CA PRO A 165 1.67 8.56 -1.35
C PRO A 165 2.01 7.71 -0.13
N SER A 166 3.26 7.27 -0.06
CA SER A 166 3.74 6.52 1.11
C SER A 166 4.18 7.44 2.24
N ARG A 167 4.02 6.94 3.46
CA ARG A 167 4.65 7.50 4.66
C ARG A 167 6.07 6.97 4.88
N ILE A 168 6.41 5.88 4.17
CA ILE A 168 7.69 5.17 4.24
C ILE A 168 8.28 5.16 2.82
N VAL A 169 9.36 5.91 2.64
CA VAL A 169 10.03 6.13 1.36
C VAL A 169 11.22 5.17 1.25
N ASP A 170 11.55 4.79 0.01
CA ASP A 170 12.65 3.89 -0.35
C ASP A 170 12.39 2.41 -0.05
N ASP A 171 13.29 1.53 -0.49
CA ASP A 171 13.24 0.07 -0.28
C ASP A 171 14.55 -0.53 0.24
N THR A 172 15.54 0.30 0.56
CA THR A 172 16.79 -0.12 1.19
C THR A 172 16.56 -0.94 2.47
N ARG A 173 17.35 -2.00 2.68
CA ARG A 173 17.28 -2.82 3.90
C ARG A 173 18.33 -2.38 4.91
N MET A 174 18.04 -2.55 6.20
CA MET A 174 19.07 -2.40 7.22
C MET A 174 20.17 -3.45 7.05
N PRO A 175 21.43 -3.12 7.41
CA PRO A 175 22.51 -4.08 7.33
C PRO A 175 22.26 -5.25 8.27
N LYS A 176 22.59 -6.46 7.83
CA LYS A 176 22.42 -7.67 8.64
C LYS A 176 23.52 -7.87 9.66
N SER A 177 24.66 -7.18 9.50
CA SER A 177 25.83 -7.28 10.36
C SER A 177 26.20 -5.90 10.87
N TRP A 178 26.37 -5.79 12.19
CA TRP A 178 26.65 -4.56 12.89
C TRP A 178 27.92 -4.71 13.73
N THR A 179 28.63 -3.60 13.91
CA THR A 179 29.81 -3.53 14.78
C THR A 179 29.45 -2.83 16.08
N ILE A 180 29.77 -3.44 17.21
CA ILE A 180 29.42 -2.96 18.53
C ILE A 180 30.68 -2.67 19.33
N PHE A 181 30.62 -1.59 20.09
CA PHE A 181 31.66 -1.15 21.02
C PHE A 181 31.05 -0.95 22.39
N GLY A 182 31.54 -1.70 23.36
CA GLY A 182 31.37 -1.35 24.75
C GLY A 182 31.76 -2.44 25.74
N PRO A 183 31.63 -2.16 27.04
CA PRO A 183 31.13 -0.88 27.57
C PRO A 183 32.09 0.29 27.29
N VAL A 184 31.54 1.46 26.96
CA VAL A 184 32.30 2.72 26.83
C VAL A 184 31.87 3.71 27.92
N ASP A 185 32.62 4.79 28.09
CA ASP A 185 32.19 5.91 28.94
C ASP A 185 30.82 6.45 28.46
N LYS A 186 30.01 6.96 29.38
CA LYS A 186 28.71 7.60 29.11
C LYS A 186 28.85 9.04 28.62
N ALA A 187 29.93 9.73 28.97
CA ALA A 187 30.18 11.13 28.61
C ALA A 187 30.91 11.42 27.28
N PRO A 188 31.40 10.46 26.47
CA PRO A 188 32.13 10.79 25.27
C PRO A 188 31.17 11.43 24.27
N LYS A 189 31.55 12.61 23.79
CA LYS A 189 30.94 13.28 22.65
C LYS A 189 31.86 13.02 21.45
N PRO A 190 31.67 11.90 20.73
CA PRO A 190 32.46 11.63 19.54
C PRO A 190 32.29 12.76 18.52
N SER A 191 33.35 13.05 17.77
CA SER A 191 33.27 14.00 16.68
C SER A 191 32.43 13.43 15.53
N ARG A 192 31.98 14.31 14.63
CA ARG A 192 31.22 13.91 13.45
C ARG A 192 32.00 12.91 12.61
N GLU A 193 33.31 13.12 12.44
CA GLU A 193 34.21 12.28 11.65
C GLU A 193 34.33 10.88 12.24
N GLN A 194 34.34 10.77 13.58
CA GLN A 194 34.35 9.47 14.26
C GLN A 194 33.05 8.68 14.05
N LEU A 195 31.94 9.36 13.77
CA LEU A 195 30.64 8.74 13.51
C LEU A 195 30.40 8.44 12.02
N GLN A 196 31.30 8.87 11.13
CA GLN A 196 31.23 8.63 9.69
C GLN A 196 31.99 7.37 9.24
N SER A 197 32.71 6.71 10.14
CA SER A 197 33.49 5.52 9.83
C SER A 197 33.36 4.47 10.93
N ILE A 198 33.60 3.20 10.58
CA ILE A 198 33.65 2.10 11.54
C ILE A 198 35.11 1.75 11.75
N SER A 199 35.66 2.13 12.91
CA SER A 199 37.04 1.88 13.32
C SER A 199 37.22 0.52 13.99
N GLU A 200 38.45 0.08 14.21
CA GLU A 200 38.73 -1.14 14.98
C GLU A 200 38.49 -0.97 16.48
N THR A 201 38.57 0.26 16.97
CA THR A 201 38.31 0.63 18.37
C THR A 201 37.49 1.90 18.45
N PHE A 202 36.63 2.01 19.46
CA PHE A 202 35.81 3.19 19.72
C PHE A 202 35.61 3.37 21.21
N GLY A 203 35.90 4.57 21.74
CA GLY A 203 35.81 4.85 23.17
C GLY A 203 36.64 3.89 24.05
N GLY A 204 37.76 3.38 23.52
CA GLY A 204 38.63 2.39 24.20
C GLY A 204 38.16 0.94 24.10
N ALA A 205 36.94 0.67 23.61
CA ALA A 205 36.44 -0.68 23.38
C ALA A 205 36.85 -1.21 22.00
N LYS A 206 37.06 -2.53 21.89
CA LYS A 206 37.32 -3.22 20.62
C LYS A 206 36.02 -3.52 19.88
N ALA A 207 36.09 -3.51 18.56
CA ALA A 207 34.98 -3.91 17.68
C ALA A 207 34.54 -5.35 17.93
N GLN A 208 33.22 -5.56 18.02
CA GLN A 208 32.59 -6.88 18.05
C GLN A 208 31.46 -6.94 17.02
N THR A 209 31.42 -7.99 16.22
CA THR A 209 30.37 -8.13 15.19
C THR A 209 29.15 -8.84 15.76
N VAL A 210 27.96 -8.28 15.52
CA VAL A 210 26.68 -8.82 15.96
C VAL A 210 25.69 -8.85 14.80
N PRO A 211 24.93 -9.94 14.61
CA PRO A 211 23.90 -9.99 13.59
C PRO A 211 22.63 -9.24 14.02
N LEU A 212 22.00 -8.53 13.08
CA LEU A 212 20.64 -8.03 13.22
C LEU A 212 19.66 -9.15 12.87
N ILE A 213 19.02 -9.74 13.88
CA ILE A 213 18.09 -10.87 13.71
C ILE A 213 16.68 -10.36 13.97
N SER A 214 15.78 -10.52 13.01
CA SER A 214 14.39 -10.04 13.13
C SER A 214 14.34 -8.58 13.59
N ASN A 215 15.16 -7.73 12.96
CA ASN A 215 15.28 -6.31 13.27
C ASN A 215 15.76 -6.00 14.69
N THR A 216 16.37 -6.96 15.38
CA THR A 216 16.79 -6.84 16.78
C THR A 216 18.27 -7.14 16.94
N LEU A 217 18.96 -6.28 17.71
CA LEU A 217 20.29 -6.51 18.23
C LEU A 217 20.17 -6.79 19.73
N GLU A 218 20.59 -7.99 20.12
CA GLU A 218 20.67 -8.42 21.52
C GLU A 218 22.02 -7.99 22.10
N LEU A 219 22.00 -6.97 22.95
CA LEU A 219 23.22 -6.37 23.49
C LEU A 219 23.56 -6.85 24.89
N ALA A 220 22.64 -7.55 25.56
CA ALA A 220 22.81 -8.05 26.92
C ALA A 220 24.06 -8.94 27.15
N PRO A 221 24.52 -9.77 26.18
CA PRO A 221 25.77 -10.51 26.31
C PRO A 221 27.03 -9.62 26.32
N LEU A 222 26.92 -8.42 25.74
CA LEU A 222 28.01 -7.46 25.56
C LEU A 222 27.99 -6.33 26.60
N ALA A 223 26.86 -6.13 27.27
CA ALA A 223 26.72 -5.24 28.39
C ALA A 223 27.46 -5.81 29.62
N GLY A 224 28.47 -5.07 30.11
CA GLY A 224 29.16 -5.41 31.36
C GLY A 224 28.21 -5.52 32.56
N SER A 225 28.69 -6.07 33.67
CA SER A 225 27.89 -6.40 34.87
C SER A 225 27.43 -5.19 35.71
N GLY A 226 27.78 -3.95 35.34
CA GLY A 226 27.42 -2.74 36.08
C GLY A 226 26.10 -2.08 35.63
N PRO A 227 25.53 -1.17 36.44
CA PRO A 227 24.27 -0.49 36.12
C PRO A 227 24.40 0.51 34.96
N SER A 228 23.46 0.45 34.02
CA SER A 228 23.36 1.34 32.85
C SER A 228 24.67 1.41 32.04
N GLN A 229 24.90 0.49 31.12
CA GLN A 229 26.09 0.49 30.26
C GLN A 229 25.88 1.37 29.03
N CYS A 230 26.93 2.05 28.59
CA CYS A 230 26.93 2.76 27.31
C CYS A 230 27.52 1.86 26.24
N LEU A 231 26.77 1.69 25.16
CA LEU A 231 27.14 0.90 23.99
C LEU A 231 27.01 1.78 22.75
N TRP A 232 27.94 1.62 21.81
CA TRP A 232 27.81 2.18 20.47
C TRP A 232 27.70 1.06 19.45
N VAL A 233 26.78 1.21 18.52
CA VAL A 233 26.49 0.24 17.47
C VAL A 233 26.61 0.94 16.12
N PHE A 234 27.34 0.34 15.19
CA PHE A 234 27.61 0.89 13.87
C PHE A 234 27.19 -0.07 12.77
N GLY A 235 26.61 0.46 11.70
CA GLY A 235 26.19 -0.28 10.52
C GLY A 235 26.49 0.51 9.25
N ARG A 236 26.83 -0.18 8.18
CA ARG A 236 27.03 0.41 6.84
C ARG A 236 25.83 0.16 5.95
N ILE A 237 25.39 1.17 5.24
CA ILE A 237 24.36 1.09 4.20
C ILE A 237 24.95 1.67 2.92
N GLU A 238 24.80 0.95 1.81
CA GLU A 238 25.18 1.44 0.50
C GLU A 238 23.94 2.00 -0.22
N ALA A 239 24.09 3.16 -0.85
CA ALA A 239 23.10 3.75 -1.74
C ALA A 239 23.73 4.00 -3.13
N GLU A 240 23.03 3.67 -4.20
CA GLU A 240 23.57 3.85 -5.56
C GLU A 240 23.66 5.33 -5.98
N TYR A 241 22.86 6.18 -5.34
CA TYR A 241 22.74 7.61 -5.57
C TYR A 241 22.20 8.29 -4.30
N ASP A 242 22.27 9.62 -4.26
CA ASP A 242 21.66 10.39 -3.18
C ASP A 242 20.13 10.19 -3.17
N CYS A 243 19.57 9.68 -2.09
CA CYS A 243 18.13 9.39 -1.98
C CYS A 243 17.58 9.67 -0.58
N GLU A 244 16.27 9.90 -0.49
CA GLU A 244 15.55 9.90 0.79
C GLU A 244 15.22 8.46 1.21
N MET A 245 15.45 8.11 2.48
CA MET A 245 15.11 6.81 3.07
C MET A 245 14.35 7.03 4.38
N THR A 246 13.33 6.22 4.66
CA THR A 246 12.70 6.22 6.00
C THR A 246 13.37 5.20 6.91
N VAL A 247 13.88 5.64 8.06
CA VAL A 247 14.48 4.77 9.09
C VAL A 247 13.59 4.68 10.31
N GLY A 248 13.59 3.51 10.95
CA GLY A 248 12.89 3.22 12.18
C GLY A 248 13.82 2.68 13.27
N ALA A 249 13.59 3.08 14.51
CA ALA A 249 14.35 2.59 15.65
C ALA A 249 13.53 2.56 16.95
N GLY A 250 13.95 1.69 17.86
CA GLY A 250 13.48 1.64 19.24
C GLY A 250 14.52 0.99 20.14
N ALA A 251 14.60 1.42 21.40
CA ALA A 251 15.52 0.84 22.38
C ALA A 251 14.86 0.68 23.75
N GLY A 252 15.38 -0.26 24.55
CA GLY A 252 14.96 -0.44 25.95
C GLY A 252 15.55 0.58 26.93
N GLY A 253 16.51 1.40 26.48
CA GLY A 253 17.13 2.49 27.26
C GLY A 253 17.18 3.80 26.48
N ALA A 254 17.97 4.76 26.97
CA ALA A 254 18.16 6.02 26.26
C ALA A 254 18.93 5.78 24.96
N MET A 255 18.46 6.33 23.84
CA MET A 255 19.02 6.09 22.51
C MET A 255 19.28 7.39 21.78
N GLN A 256 20.45 7.49 21.15
CA GLN A 256 20.79 8.52 20.18
C GLN A 256 21.20 7.86 18.87
N TYR A 257 20.62 8.29 17.76
CA TYR A 257 20.86 7.73 16.44
C TYR A 257 21.46 8.80 15.55
N TYR A 258 22.51 8.42 14.81
CA TYR A 258 23.20 9.27 13.86
C TYR A 258 23.27 8.60 12.49
N LEU A 259 23.23 9.41 11.45
CA LEU A 259 23.53 9.02 10.07
C LEU A 259 24.63 9.93 9.54
N ASN A 260 25.75 9.36 9.12
CA ASN A 260 26.93 10.10 8.65
C ASN A 260 27.38 11.20 9.62
N GLY A 261 27.27 10.91 10.92
CA GLY A 261 27.56 11.81 12.03
C GLY A 261 26.51 12.90 12.32
N GLU A 262 25.43 12.98 11.54
CA GLU A 262 24.31 13.90 11.80
C GLU A 262 23.24 13.26 12.68
N PRO A 263 22.70 13.97 13.70
CA PRO A 263 21.71 13.43 14.61
C PRO A 263 20.34 13.21 13.93
N VAL A 264 19.77 12.02 14.15
CA VAL A 264 18.46 11.59 13.63
C VAL A 264 17.43 11.55 14.76
N PHE A 265 17.74 10.81 15.83
CA PHE A 265 16.93 10.65 17.04
C PHE A 265 17.76 11.00 18.28
N ASP A 266 17.13 11.66 19.26
CA ASP A 266 17.64 11.75 20.63
C ASP A 266 16.48 11.49 21.57
N THR A 267 16.52 10.34 22.25
CA THR A 267 15.38 9.78 22.97
C THR A 267 15.81 9.42 24.39
N PRO A 268 15.12 9.91 25.43
CA PRO A 268 15.40 9.54 26.80
C PRO A 268 15.05 8.07 27.03
N ALA A 269 15.54 7.50 28.12
CA ALA A 269 15.12 6.16 28.53
C ALA A 269 13.60 6.14 28.75
N PRO A 270 12.90 5.06 28.35
CA PRO A 270 11.46 4.96 28.61
C PRO A 270 11.19 5.13 30.10
N SER A 271 10.27 6.04 30.46
CA SER A 271 9.93 6.29 31.87
C SER A 271 9.26 5.09 32.55
N ASN A 272 8.74 4.16 31.74
CA ASN A 272 7.97 3.00 32.19
C ASN A 272 8.59 1.72 31.64
N ALA A 273 8.96 0.79 32.52
CA ALA A 273 9.57 -0.51 32.19
C ALA A 273 8.67 -1.48 31.37
N GLN A 274 7.48 -1.03 30.93
CA GLN A 274 6.48 -1.84 30.21
C GLN A 274 6.28 -1.44 28.75
N SER A 275 6.90 -0.36 28.23
CA SER A 275 6.74 -0.03 26.81
C SER A 275 7.48 -1.05 25.94
N LEU A 276 6.75 -1.73 25.05
CA LEU A 276 7.32 -2.65 24.09
C LEU A 276 8.33 -1.90 23.19
N VAL A 277 9.56 -2.41 23.11
CA VAL A 277 10.56 -1.87 22.19
C VAL A 277 10.19 -2.34 20.79
N GLU A 278 9.85 -1.42 19.88
CA GLU A 278 9.46 -1.73 18.50
C GLU A 278 10.20 -0.87 17.46
N ILE A 279 10.26 -1.40 16.24
CA ILE A 279 10.96 -0.77 15.11
C ILE A 279 10.35 0.56 14.67
N ASP A 280 9.09 0.81 15.01
CA ASP A 280 8.33 2.00 14.66
C ASP A 280 8.07 2.94 15.85
N ASN A 281 8.75 2.73 16.98
CA ASN A 281 8.70 3.65 18.14
C ASN A 281 9.16 5.06 17.74
N TYR A 282 10.22 5.15 16.94
CA TYR A 282 10.69 6.38 16.33
C TYR A 282 10.92 6.16 14.84
N VAL A 283 10.30 7.00 14.00
CA VAL A 283 10.39 6.91 12.53
C VAL A 283 10.71 8.29 11.97
N LYS A 284 11.69 8.37 11.06
CA LYS A 284 12.10 9.63 10.43
C LYS A 284 12.62 9.39 9.01
N ASN A 285 12.40 10.37 8.13
CA ASN A 285 13.06 10.40 6.84
C ASN A 285 14.46 10.99 6.99
N VAL A 286 15.43 10.38 6.33
CA VAL A 286 16.84 10.78 6.29
C VAL A 286 17.31 10.82 4.84
N ARG A 287 18.40 11.54 4.56
CA ARG A 287 19.02 11.57 3.23
C ARG A 287 20.27 10.69 3.24
N LEU A 288 20.28 9.65 2.42
CA LEU A 288 21.48 8.90 2.11
C LEU A 288 22.30 9.66 1.06
N GLN A 289 23.61 9.59 1.21
CA GLN A 289 24.58 9.99 0.19
C GLN A 289 24.88 8.80 -0.70
N LYS A 290 25.22 9.04 -1.96
CA LYS A 290 25.74 8.01 -2.85
C LYS A 290 26.92 7.28 -2.21
N GLU A 291 27.01 5.98 -2.48
CA GLU A 291 27.95 5.02 -1.90
C GLU A 291 27.67 4.77 -0.42
N THR A 292 28.69 4.84 0.43
CA THR A 292 28.64 4.33 1.78
C THR A 292 28.09 5.36 2.75
N ASN A 293 27.11 4.94 3.53
CA ASN A 293 26.55 5.67 4.66
C ASN A 293 26.79 4.87 5.95
N VAL A 294 27.09 5.57 7.03
CA VAL A 294 27.30 4.98 8.35
C VAL A 294 26.19 5.39 9.29
N ILE A 295 25.50 4.39 9.83
CA ILE A 295 24.60 4.56 10.97
C ILE A 295 25.43 4.33 12.23
N ALA A 296 25.32 5.24 13.20
CA ALA A 296 25.86 5.07 14.53
C ALA A 296 24.75 5.26 15.57
N VAL A 297 24.62 4.33 16.50
CA VAL A 297 23.59 4.36 17.55
C VAL A 297 24.25 4.22 18.91
N ARG A 298 24.05 5.22 19.77
CA ARG A 298 24.42 5.16 21.18
C ARG A 298 23.23 4.69 21.99
N ILE A 299 23.46 3.74 22.89
CA ILE A 299 22.46 3.25 23.85
C ILE A 299 23.04 3.30 25.25
N VAL A 300 22.24 3.82 26.18
CA VAL A 300 22.50 3.74 27.61
C VAL A 300 21.36 2.95 28.25
N ALA A 301 21.63 1.71 28.62
CA ALA A 301 20.64 0.79 29.17
C ALA A 301 21.23 -0.12 30.25
N ASP A 302 20.42 -0.59 31.18
CA ASP A 302 20.78 -1.71 32.03
C ASP A 302 20.76 -3.03 31.23
N ARG A 303 21.17 -4.13 31.86
CA ARG A 303 21.24 -5.44 31.19
C ARG A 303 19.88 -5.91 30.67
N ALA A 304 18.79 -5.54 31.36
CA ALA A 304 17.42 -5.92 30.99
C ALA A 304 16.87 -5.07 29.82
N GLY A 305 17.32 -3.82 29.66
CA GLY A 305 16.96 -2.90 28.58
C GLY A 305 17.92 -2.88 27.39
N SER A 306 18.87 -3.82 27.34
CA SER A 306 19.94 -3.91 26.33
C SER A 306 19.45 -4.49 24.98
N VAL A 307 18.31 -4.00 24.50
CA VAL A 307 17.72 -4.37 23.21
C VAL A 307 17.65 -3.12 22.33
N LEU A 308 18.17 -3.25 21.10
CA LEU A 308 18.02 -2.24 20.05
C LEU A 308 17.27 -2.86 18.88
N LYS A 309 16.18 -2.23 18.47
CA LYS A 309 15.48 -2.55 17.24
C LYS A 309 15.72 -1.50 16.17
N LEU A 310 15.98 -1.94 14.95
CA LEU A 310 16.32 -1.10 13.80
C LEU A 310 15.61 -1.61 12.56
N ALA A 311 15.07 -0.71 11.75
CA ALA A 311 14.31 -1.07 10.56
C ALA A 311 14.54 -0.10 9.41
N GLY A 312 14.65 -0.67 8.21
CA GLY A 312 14.59 0.08 6.96
C GLY A 312 13.16 0.16 6.43
N PRO A 313 12.95 0.84 5.29
CA PRO A 313 11.63 1.00 4.69
C PRO A 313 10.84 -0.28 4.46
N LEU A 314 11.48 -1.37 4.01
CA LEU A 314 10.78 -2.64 3.79
C LEU A 314 10.32 -3.28 5.10
N ASP A 315 11.12 -3.18 6.16
CA ASP A 315 10.80 -3.71 7.48
C ASP A 315 9.65 -2.90 8.11
N LEU A 316 9.68 -1.58 7.97
CA LEU A 316 8.63 -0.68 8.44
C LEU A 316 7.30 -0.88 7.70
N ARG A 317 7.33 -1.12 6.39
CA ARG A 317 6.11 -1.45 5.62
C ARG A 317 5.53 -2.79 6.04
N GLY A 318 6.38 -3.72 6.46
CA GLY A 318 6.00 -5.02 7.00
C GLY A 318 5.63 -5.00 8.49
N ALA A 319 5.71 -3.85 9.18
CA ALA A 319 5.39 -3.76 10.60
C ALA A 319 3.90 -4.10 10.83
N VAL A 320 3.64 -5.29 11.37
CA VAL A 320 2.28 -5.74 11.66
C VAL A 320 1.91 -5.32 13.07
N ARG A 321 0.96 -4.39 13.20
CA ARG A 321 0.30 -4.14 14.47
C ARG A 321 -0.75 -5.22 14.71
N LYS A 322 -0.58 -5.97 15.80
CA LYS A 322 -1.62 -6.91 16.25
C LYS A 322 -2.73 -6.11 16.91
N LEU A 323 -3.84 -6.02 16.20
CA LEU A 323 -5.06 -5.46 16.73
C LEU A 323 -5.65 -6.44 17.73
N ARG A 324 -5.67 -6.06 19.02
CA ARG A 324 -6.40 -6.84 20.01
C ARG A 324 -7.85 -6.41 19.98
N PHE A 325 -8.73 -7.35 19.68
CA PHE A 325 -10.15 -7.14 19.82
C PHE A 325 -10.48 -6.94 21.30
N SER A 326 -10.87 -5.72 21.67
CA SER A 326 -11.29 -5.39 23.03
C SER A 326 -12.76 -5.72 23.26
N LYS A 327 -13.62 -5.29 22.32
CA LYS A 327 -15.08 -5.37 22.46
C LYS A 327 -15.78 -5.40 21.11
N ARG A 328 -16.89 -6.15 21.04
CA ARG A 328 -17.89 -6.09 19.97
C ARG A 328 -19.01 -5.15 20.39
N THR A 329 -19.23 -4.06 19.66
CA THR A 329 -20.32 -3.11 19.96
C THR A 329 -21.62 -3.47 19.23
N PHE A 330 -21.49 -4.03 18.02
CA PHE A 330 -22.62 -4.42 17.18
C PHE A 330 -22.19 -5.50 16.19
N GLU A 331 -23.10 -6.44 15.91
CA GLU A 331 -22.98 -7.43 14.84
C GLU A 331 -24.38 -7.90 14.46
N GLU A 332 -24.64 -7.98 13.16
CA GLU A 332 -25.77 -8.72 12.65
C GLU A 332 -25.31 -10.14 12.32
N ASP A 333 -25.66 -11.08 13.20
CA ASP A 333 -25.38 -12.50 13.02
C ASP A 333 -26.59 -13.21 12.40
N PHE A 334 -26.37 -13.91 11.29
CA PHE A 334 -27.39 -14.66 10.58
C PHE A 334 -27.45 -16.15 10.99
N ASP A 335 -26.59 -16.59 11.91
CA ASP A 335 -26.48 -17.98 12.38
C ASP A 335 -27.47 -18.33 13.51
N GLY A 336 -27.94 -17.36 14.29
CA GLY A 336 -28.88 -17.57 15.40
C GLY A 336 -30.31 -18.01 15.03
N SER A 337 -31.06 -18.54 16.00
CA SER A 337 -32.48 -18.94 15.87
C SER A 337 -33.46 -17.76 16.00
N SER A 338 -33.03 -16.63 16.56
CA SER A 338 -33.79 -15.39 16.71
C SER A 338 -32.97 -14.19 16.20
N VAL A 339 -32.85 -14.07 14.88
CA VAL A 339 -32.10 -12.97 14.26
C VAL A 339 -32.95 -11.69 14.25
N ARG A 340 -32.57 -10.67 15.02
CA ARG A 340 -32.99 -9.29 14.78
C ARG A 340 -31.97 -8.65 13.84
N CYS A 341 -32.33 -8.54 12.57
CA CYS A 341 -31.49 -7.92 11.55
C CYS A 341 -32.24 -6.74 10.92
N SER A 342 -31.49 -5.70 10.57
CA SER A 342 -32.00 -4.54 9.85
C SER A 342 -32.51 -4.98 8.47
N GLY A 343 -33.51 -4.30 7.91
CA GLY A 343 -33.88 -4.46 6.50
C GLY A 343 -34.55 -5.78 6.10
N ASN A 344 -34.97 -6.62 7.06
CA ASN A 344 -35.75 -7.85 6.83
C ASN A 344 -35.23 -8.74 5.67
N PRO A 345 -33.97 -9.21 5.72
CA PRO A 345 -33.41 -10.09 4.70
C PRO A 345 -34.12 -11.45 4.66
N LEU A 346 -34.06 -12.10 3.50
CA LEU A 346 -34.30 -13.54 3.43
C LEU A 346 -33.10 -14.25 4.05
N LEU A 347 -33.33 -14.99 5.14
CA LEU A 347 -32.28 -15.76 5.80
C LEU A 347 -32.03 -17.07 5.05
N ILE A 348 -30.80 -17.25 4.60
CA ILE A 348 -30.31 -18.50 4.00
C ILE A 348 -29.45 -19.19 5.05
N LYS A 349 -29.81 -20.40 5.46
CA LYS A 349 -29.03 -21.26 6.36
C LYS A 349 -28.32 -22.33 5.54
N GLY A 350 -27.30 -22.96 6.12
CA GLY A 350 -26.73 -24.17 5.51
C GLY A 350 -25.70 -23.92 4.40
N ASN A 351 -25.32 -22.66 4.15
CA ASN A 351 -24.37 -22.36 3.08
C ASN A 351 -22.91 -22.52 3.56
N PRO A 352 -22.09 -23.34 2.88
CA PRO A 352 -20.66 -23.38 3.15
C PRO A 352 -20.06 -22.04 2.76
N THR A 353 -19.37 -21.40 3.71
CA THR A 353 -18.76 -20.09 3.48
C THR A 353 -17.26 -20.23 3.24
N PRO A 354 -16.76 -19.91 2.02
CA PRO A 354 -15.33 -19.91 1.74
C PRO A 354 -14.57 -19.04 2.74
N GLY A 355 -13.44 -19.55 3.23
CA GLY A 355 -12.56 -18.85 4.19
C GLY A 355 -12.94 -18.99 5.67
N LEU A 356 -14.15 -19.48 6.01
CA LEU A 356 -14.50 -19.79 7.40
C LEU A 356 -14.45 -21.29 7.74
N LEU A 357 -14.37 -22.15 6.73
CA LEU A 357 -14.38 -23.62 6.90
C LEU A 357 -15.58 -24.12 7.73
N SER A 358 -16.67 -23.34 7.76
CA SER A 358 -17.90 -23.62 8.48
C SER A 358 -19.10 -23.26 7.62
N VAL A 359 -20.24 -23.83 7.99
CA VAL A 359 -21.53 -23.51 7.41
C VAL A 359 -22.07 -22.29 8.15
N THR A 360 -22.42 -21.22 7.43
CA THR A 360 -22.97 -20.01 8.05
C THR A 360 -24.29 -19.59 7.42
N GLY A 361 -25.07 -18.85 8.20
CA GLY A 361 -26.23 -18.10 7.78
C GLY A 361 -25.82 -16.89 6.95
N GLN A 362 -26.73 -16.47 6.07
CA GLN A 362 -26.55 -15.31 5.20
C GLN A 362 -27.88 -14.56 5.11
N GLY A 363 -27.83 -13.23 5.19
CA GLY A 363 -28.95 -12.38 4.82
C GLY A 363 -28.92 -12.06 3.33
N LEU A 364 -29.92 -12.50 2.56
CA LEU A 364 -30.16 -12.01 1.20
C LEU A 364 -31.06 -10.78 1.26
N PHE A 365 -30.47 -9.64 0.94
CA PHE A 365 -31.14 -8.36 0.91
C PHE A 365 -31.59 -8.01 -0.51
N LYS A 366 -32.81 -7.47 -0.64
CA LYS A 366 -33.30 -6.89 -1.88
C LYS A 366 -33.61 -5.41 -1.63
N THR A 367 -33.18 -4.55 -2.54
CA THR A 367 -33.46 -3.11 -2.50
C THR A 367 -33.54 -2.55 -3.92
N ASP A 368 -34.42 -1.58 -4.11
CA ASP A 368 -34.59 -0.89 -5.40
C ASP A 368 -33.56 0.23 -5.61
N ALA A 369 -33.04 0.81 -4.54
CA ALA A 369 -32.18 2.00 -4.59
C ALA A 369 -31.20 2.10 -3.43
N LYS A 370 -31.66 1.89 -2.18
CA LYS A 370 -30.82 2.02 -1.00
C LYS A 370 -31.26 1.05 0.08
N LEU A 371 -30.28 0.39 0.70
CA LEU A 371 -30.42 -0.33 1.95
C LEU A 371 -29.44 0.27 2.95
N ALA A 372 -29.94 0.70 4.11
CA ALA A 372 -29.11 1.16 5.21
C ALA A 372 -29.25 0.19 6.39
N ILE A 373 -28.12 -0.34 6.84
CA ILE A 373 -27.99 -0.98 8.15
C ILE A 373 -27.51 0.10 9.11
N THR A 374 -28.42 0.54 9.97
CA THR A 374 -28.10 1.56 10.98
C THR A 374 -27.75 0.83 12.26
N CYS A 375 -26.51 1.00 12.70
CA CYS A 375 -26.09 0.43 13.96
C CYS A 375 -26.90 1.12 15.10
N PRO A 376 -27.35 0.40 16.14
CA PRO A 376 -28.24 0.94 17.17
C PRO A 376 -27.73 2.27 17.76
N ASN A 377 -28.65 3.20 18.03
CA ASN A 377 -28.35 4.55 18.56
C ASN A 377 -27.59 4.56 19.91
N ASN A 378 -27.45 3.40 20.55
CA ASN A 378 -26.83 3.24 21.87
C ASN A 378 -25.38 2.74 21.78
N ILE A 379 -24.76 2.78 20.60
CA ILE A 379 -23.34 2.44 20.47
C ILE A 379 -22.54 3.51 21.20
N GLU A 380 -21.65 3.06 22.08
CA GLU A 380 -20.68 3.92 22.75
C GLU A 380 -19.99 4.84 21.74
N PRO A 381 -19.69 6.09 22.12
CA PRO A 381 -19.00 7.01 21.23
C PRO A 381 -17.73 6.34 20.69
N LEU A 382 -17.48 6.54 19.40
CA LEU A 382 -16.23 6.08 18.78
C LEU A 382 -15.05 6.64 19.59
N PRO A 383 -13.91 5.90 19.67
CA PRO A 383 -12.73 6.41 20.36
C PRO A 383 -12.37 7.82 19.87
N ASP A 384 -11.97 8.68 20.80
CA ASP A 384 -11.54 10.02 20.46
C ASP A 384 -10.39 9.96 19.45
N LYS A 385 -10.35 10.89 18.48
CA LYS A 385 -9.27 10.93 17.48
C LYS A 385 -7.88 11.16 18.10
N SER A 386 -7.83 11.67 19.33
CA SER A 386 -6.63 11.83 20.14
C SER A 386 -6.17 10.55 20.84
N ASP A 387 -7.03 9.53 20.95
CA ASP A 387 -6.66 8.23 21.49
C ASP A 387 -5.75 7.50 20.48
N ALA A 388 -4.47 7.37 20.85
CA ALA A 388 -3.46 6.76 20.00
C ALA A 388 -3.47 5.22 20.04
N ILE A 389 -4.20 4.60 20.97
CA ILE A 389 -4.17 3.16 21.23
C ILE A 389 -5.50 2.46 20.94
N SER A 390 -6.60 3.20 20.87
CA SER A 390 -7.92 2.66 20.54
C SER A 390 -8.38 3.13 19.16
N PHE A 391 -9.01 2.23 18.42
CA PHE A 391 -9.68 2.56 17.16
C PHE A 391 -10.96 1.72 17.04
N ALA A 392 -11.95 2.26 16.35
CA ALA A 392 -13.12 1.50 15.95
C ALA A 392 -12.90 0.92 14.55
N ALA A 393 -13.36 -0.30 14.34
CA ALA A 393 -13.37 -0.94 13.03
C ALA A 393 -14.77 -1.45 12.72
N ALA A 394 -15.20 -1.26 11.47
CA ALA A 394 -16.40 -1.86 10.93
C ALA A 394 -16.02 -2.78 9.78
N GLY A 395 -16.61 -3.97 9.74
CA GLY A 395 -16.40 -4.96 8.70
C GLY A 395 -17.71 -5.30 8.00
N VAL A 396 -17.64 -5.47 6.68
CA VAL A 396 -18.76 -5.96 5.87
C VAL A 396 -18.27 -7.15 5.09
N ARG A 397 -19.01 -8.25 5.15
CA ARG A 397 -18.75 -9.39 4.28
C ARG A 397 -19.87 -9.49 3.25
N ILE A 398 -19.55 -9.14 2.01
CA ILE A 398 -20.44 -9.37 0.86
C ILE A 398 -19.95 -10.63 0.15
N GLN A 399 -20.79 -11.67 0.14
CA GLN A 399 -20.46 -12.90 -0.58
C GLN A 399 -20.81 -12.83 -2.06
N ASN A 400 -21.90 -12.15 -2.39
CA ASN A 400 -22.36 -11.95 -3.75
C ASN A 400 -23.15 -10.64 -3.83
N SER A 401 -23.11 -9.99 -4.99
CA SER A 401 -23.98 -8.88 -5.34
C SER A 401 -24.46 -9.09 -6.76
N ALA A 402 -25.78 -9.02 -6.97
CA ALA A 402 -26.38 -9.19 -8.29
C ALA A 402 -27.45 -8.13 -8.51
N ARG A 403 -27.82 -7.94 -9.78
CA ARG A 403 -28.95 -7.10 -10.18
C ARG A 403 -29.92 -7.93 -11.00
N GLU A 404 -31.21 -7.71 -10.83
CA GLU A 404 -32.20 -8.27 -11.73
C GLU A 404 -32.01 -7.63 -13.12
N PRO A 405 -31.84 -8.41 -14.21
CA PRO A 405 -31.47 -7.89 -15.53
C PRO A 405 -32.43 -6.82 -16.07
N SER A 406 -33.71 -6.88 -15.69
CA SER A 406 -34.79 -5.97 -16.07
C SER A 406 -34.76 -4.62 -15.33
N GLN A 407 -33.98 -4.49 -14.25
CA GLN A 407 -33.93 -3.31 -13.39
C GLN A 407 -32.50 -2.83 -13.14
N ARG A 408 -31.82 -2.35 -14.20
CA ARG A 408 -30.50 -1.70 -14.08
C ARG A 408 -30.62 -0.34 -13.36
N ARG A 409 -30.80 -0.37 -12.03
CA ARG A 409 -30.84 0.81 -11.17
C ARG A 409 -29.54 0.93 -10.38
N ASN A 410 -29.24 2.15 -9.94
CA ASN A 410 -28.18 2.39 -8.97
C ASN A 410 -28.68 1.89 -7.62
N ALA A 411 -27.87 1.08 -6.95
CA ALA A 411 -28.15 0.60 -5.61
C ALA A 411 -27.00 0.98 -4.66
N ALA A 412 -27.33 1.36 -3.43
CA ALA A 412 -26.37 1.61 -2.37
C ALA A 412 -26.69 0.73 -1.15
N PHE A 413 -25.66 0.10 -0.61
CA PHE A 413 -25.69 -0.52 0.71
C PHE A 413 -24.86 0.34 1.65
N GLU A 414 -25.45 0.76 2.76
CA GLU A 414 -24.80 1.64 3.73
C GLU A 414 -24.78 1.00 5.11
N ILE A 415 -23.65 1.11 5.80
CA ILE A 415 -23.55 0.89 7.23
C ILE A 415 -23.25 2.22 7.88
N VAL A 416 -24.14 2.65 8.76
CA VAL A 416 -24.10 3.96 9.42
C VAL A 416 -23.83 3.74 10.90
N ALA A 417 -22.75 4.34 11.40
CA ALA A 417 -22.37 4.29 12.81
C ALA A 417 -21.90 5.69 13.25
N SER A 418 -22.72 6.38 14.03
CA SER A 418 -22.50 7.80 14.38
C SER A 418 -22.31 8.63 13.10
N GLU A 419 -21.27 9.46 13.03
CA GLU A 419 -20.97 10.32 11.87
C GLU A 419 -20.29 9.59 10.71
N MET A 420 -19.98 8.29 10.86
CA MET A 420 -19.27 7.50 9.88
C MET A 420 -20.25 6.64 9.07
N THR A 421 -20.12 6.68 7.74
CA THR A 421 -20.87 5.81 6.83
C THR A 421 -19.93 5.03 5.93
N CYS A 422 -20.03 3.71 5.97
CA CYS A 422 -19.45 2.82 4.96
C CYS A 422 -20.50 2.57 3.87
N ARG A 423 -20.25 3.03 2.65
CA ARG A 423 -21.18 2.95 1.52
C ARG A 423 -20.61 2.08 0.41
N ILE A 424 -21.35 1.07 -0.01
CA ILE A 424 -21.06 0.23 -1.18
C ILE A 424 -22.09 0.56 -2.25
N CYS A 425 -21.62 1.15 -3.36
CA CYS A 425 -22.46 1.52 -4.49
C CYS A 425 -22.28 0.57 -5.65
N SER A 426 -23.40 0.12 -6.19
CA SER A 426 -23.53 -0.62 -7.43
C SER A 426 -24.19 0.31 -8.45
N ARG A 427 -23.44 0.80 -9.45
CA ARG A 427 -23.97 1.73 -10.47
C ARG A 427 -24.40 1.03 -11.75
N SER A 428 -25.56 1.38 -12.29
CA SER A 428 -26.18 0.76 -13.48
C SER A 428 -25.25 0.66 -14.70
N ASN A 429 -24.32 1.62 -14.82
CA ASN A 429 -23.35 1.76 -15.90
C ASN A 429 -21.91 1.37 -15.52
N SER A 430 -21.69 0.73 -14.37
CA SER A 430 -20.37 0.32 -13.90
C SER A 430 -20.27 -1.18 -13.70
N ALA A 431 -19.14 -1.75 -14.12
CA ALA A 431 -18.73 -3.12 -13.83
C ALA A 431 -17.99 -3.25 -12.47
N PHE A 432 -17.82 -2.13 -11.77
CA PHE A 432 -17.20 -2.06 -10.45
C PHE A 432 -18.24 -1.72 -9.39
N LEU A 433 -18.07 -2.31 -8.21
CA LEU A 433 -18.65 -1.77 -6.98
C LEU A 433 -17.70 -0.69 -6.46
N THR A 434 -18.28 0.41 -6.01
CA THR A 434 -17.55 1.49 -5.36
C THR A 434 -17.80 1.40 -3.86
N LEU A 435 -16.79 1.00 -3.10
CA LEU A 435 -16.76 1.13 -1.65
C LEU A 435 -16.28 2.55 -1.31
N SER A 436 -16.93 3.22 -0.37
CA SER A 436 -16.57 4.55 0.10
C SER A 436 -16.76 4.66 1.60
N VAL A 437 -15.84 5.36 2.26
CA VAL A 437 -15.97 5.74 3.67
C VAL A 437 -16.28 7.23 3.70
N LEU A 438 -17.35 7.60 4.38
CA LEU A 438 -17.84 8.97 4.53
C LEU A 438 -17.81 9.36 6.01
N GLU A 439 -17.48 10.61 6.31
CA GLU A 439 -17.58 11.21 7.63
C GLU A 439 -18.37 12.51 7.51
N ASN A 440 -19.53 12.62 8.18
CA ASN A 440 -20.47 13.74 7.99
C ASN A 440 -20.77 13.96 6.49
N ASP A 441 -21.09 12.89 5.77
CA ASP A 441 -21.27 12.84 4.31
C ASP A 441 -20.06 13.21 3.44
N ASN A 442 -18.94 13.64 4.03
CA ASN A 442 -17.72 13.94 3.30
C ASN A 442 -16.94 12.66 3.01
N ARG A 443 -16.66 12.41 1.73
CA ARG A 443 -15.88 11.25 1.31
C ARG A 443 -14.44 11.32 1.83
N ARG A 444 -14.05 10.30 2.60
CA ARG A 444 -12.71 10.13 3.16
C ARG A 444 -11.86 9.18 2.32
N GLU A 445 -12.46 8.06 1.89
CA GLU A 445 -11.76 7.05 1.10
C GLU A 445 -12.71 6.42 0.07
N MET A 446 -12.13 5.94 -1.03
CA MET A 446 -12.83 5.18 -2.06
C MET A 446 -12.00 3.98 -2.52
N LEU A 447 -12.69 2.87 -2.81
CA LEU A 447 -12.11 1.64 -3.31
C LEU A 447 -13.03 1.05 -4.38
N GLU A 448 -12.50 0.79 -5.58
CA GLU A 448 -13.25 0.07 -6.63
C GLU A 448 -12.92 -1.43 -6.59
N ILE A 449 -13.93 -2.29 -6.62
CA ILE A 449 -13.77 -3.74 -6.68
C ILE A 449 -14.59 -4.30 -7.83
N PRO A 450 -14.11 -5.35 -8.52
CA PRO A 450 -14.89 -6.03 -9.56
C PRO A 450 -16.25 -6.48 -9.03
N ALA A 451 -17.34 -6.11 -9.70
CA ALA A 451 -18.69 -6.53 -9.29
C ALA A 451 -18.92 -8.05 -9.48
N ASN A 452 -18.18 -8.65 -10.42
CA ASN A 452 -18.19 -10.08 -10.70
C ASN A 452 -16.82 -10.66 -10.36
N SER A 453 -16.51 -10.83 -9.07
CA SER A 453 -15.40 -11.70 -8.70
C SER A 453 -15.89 -13.15 -8.81
N PRO A 454 -15.22 -14.05 -9.55
CA PRO A 454 -15.66 -15.44 -9.65
C PRO A 454 -15.33 -16.16 -8.33
N THR A 455 -16.16 -15.97 -7.31
CA THR A 455 -16.37 -17.05 -6.35
C THR A 455 -17.34 -18.00 -7.03
N GLY A 456 -16.87 -19.23 -7.28
CA GLY A 456 -17.62 -20.25 -8.02
C GLY A 456 -19.08 -20.26 -7.62
N ALA A 457 -19.95 -19.91 -8.57
CA ALA A 457 -21.38 -20.05 -8.42
C ALA A 457 -21.67 -21.55 -8.31
N ILE A 458 -21.79 -22.07 -7.08
CA ILE A 458 -22.53 -23.30 -6.86
C ILE A 458 -23.98 -22.92 -7.12
N PRO A 459 -24.65 -23.47 -8.14
CA PRO A 459 -26.05 -23.20 -8.37
C PRO A 459 -26.79 -23.65 -7.11
N ALA A 460 -27.42 -22.70 -6.41
CA ALA A 460 -28.43 -23.03 -5.42
C ALA A 460 -29.55 -23.77 -6.17
N LYS A 461 -29.52 -25.11 -6.12
CA LYS A 461 -30.70 -25.91 -6.43
C LYS A 461 -31.75 -25.48 -5.42
N ARG A 462 -32.82 -24.83 -5.91
CA ARG A 462 -34.04 -24.65 -5.13
C ARG A 462 -34.59 -26.05 -4.79
N PRO A 463 -35.17 -26.25 -3.60
CA PRO A 463 -36.00 -27.43 -3.34
C PRO A 463 -37.17 -27.52 -4.33
#